data_AF-A0A920HQG2-F1
#
_entry.id   AF-A0A920HQG2-F1
#
_cell.length_a   1.000
_cell.length_b   1.000
_cell.length_c   1.000
_cell.angle_alpha   90.00
_cell.angle_beta   90.00
_cell.angle_gamma   90.00
#
_symmetry.space_group_name_H-M   'P 1'
#
loop_
_entity.id
_entity.type
_entity.pdbx_description
1 polymer ?
#
loop_
_entity_poly.entity_id
_entity_poly.type
_entity_poly.pdbx_seq_one_letter_code
_entity_poly.pdbx_strand_id
1 'polypeptide(L)' 'MRITDESTLEVVEMVLAGKINKDIASKINSAGGKAVGVSGKDGSMLIAEKLTKQKSLDESNIEKLLI' A
#
# COMPACT_ATOMS: atom_id res chain seq x y z
N MET A 1 3.33 -6.02 9.04
CA MET A 1 2.58 -4.87 8.50
C MET A 1 3.09 -3.61 9.20
N ARG A 2 3.18 -2.46 8.52
CA ARG A 2 3.54 -1.19 9.17
C ARG A 2 2.37 -0.73 10.05
N ILE A 3 2.67 -0.27 11.26
CA ILE A 3 1.70 0.40 12.12
C ILE A 3 1.61 1.86 11.67
N THR A 4 0.40 2.32 11.36
CA THR A 4 0.14 3.65 10.82
C THR A 4 -1.02 4.25 11.59
N ASP A 5 -0.78 5.35 12.29
CA ASP A 5 -1.83 6.20 12.88
C ASP A 5 -2.32 7.26 11.87
N GLU A 6 -3.32 8.05 12.27
CA GLU A 6 -3.94 9.06 11.40
C GLU A 6 -2.93 10.10 10.90
N SER A 7 -2.11 10.65 11.79
CA SER A 7 -1.08 11.63 11.41
C SER A 7 -0.04 11.04 10.46
N THR A 8 0.31 9.76 10.65
CA THR A 8 1.22 9.04 9.78
C THR A 8 0.58 8.75 8.42
N LEU A 9 -0.74 8.54 8.37
CA LEU A 9 -1.47 8.27 7.14
C LEU A 9 -1.42 9.46 6.17
N GLU A 10 -1.59 10.69 6.67
CA GLU A 10 -1.49 11.91 5.87
C GLU A 10 -0.10 12.03 5.22
N VAL A 11 0.96 11.80 6.00
CA VAL A 11 2.33 11.83 5.49
C VAL A 11 2.57 10.73 4.46
N VAL A 12 2.10 9.52 4.73
CA VAL A 12 2.20 8.39 3.80
C VAL A 12 1.50 8.71 2.48
N GLU A 13 0.34 9.34 2.52
CA GLU A 13 -0.39 9.75 1.32
C GLU A 13 0.39 10.80 0.51
N MET A 14 0.86 11.87 1.16
CA MET A 14 1.66 12.92 0.50
C MET A 14 2.93 12.35 -0.17
N VAL A 15 3.57 11.37 0.48
CA VAL A 15 4.79 10.75 -0.03
C VAL A 15 4.48 9.77 -1.17
N LEU A 16 3.51 8.86 -0.98
CA LEU A 16 3.24 7.80 -1.94
C LEU A 16 2.46 8.32 -3.16
N ALA A 17 1.27 8.89 -2.94
CA ALA A 17 0.39 9.35 -4.02
C ALA A 17 0.84 10.71 -4.62
N GLY A 18 1.50 11.53 -3.81
CA GLY A 18 2.13 12.78 -4.24
C GLY A 18 3.52 12.54 -4.83
N LYS A 19 4.56 12.62 -3.99
CA LYS A 19 5.95 12.68 -4.46
C LYS A 19 6.35 11.49 -5.33
N ILE A 20 6.25 10.27 -4.80
CA ILE A 20 6.78 9.07 -5.44
C ILE A 20 6.00 8.73 -6.71
N ASN A 21 4.66 8.75 -6.65
CA ASN A 21 3.81 8.46 -7.80
C ASN A 21 4.06 9.44 -8.96
N LYS A 22 4.19 10.74 -8.67
CA LYS A 22 4.48 11.74 -9.72
C LYS A 22 5.91 11.62 -10.25
N ASP A 23 6.90 11.35 -9.40
CA ASP A 23 8.28 11.11 -9.83
C ASP A 23 8.37 9.91 -10.79
N ILE A 24 7.66 8.82 -10.51
CA ILE A 24 7.62 7.63 -11.38
C ILE A 24 6.95 7.95 -12.72
N ALA A 25 5.75 8.54 -12.69
CA ALA A 25 5.04 8.89 -13.92
C ALA A 25 5.85 9.87 -14.78
N SER A 26 6.50 10.86 -14.16
CA SER A 26 7.39 11.79 -14.86
C SER A 26 8.56 11.07 -15.52
N LYS A 27 9.21 10.13 -14.84
CA LYS A 27 10.33 9.36 -15.42
C LYS A 27 9.89 8.52 -16.61
N ILE A 28 8.72 7.88 -16.54
CA ILE A 28 8.17 7.12 -17.67
C ILE A 28 7.88 8.04 -18.86
N ASN A 29 7.27 9.20 -18.59
CA ASN A 29 6.99 10.20 -19.63
C ASN A 29 8.28 10.73 -20.27
N SER A 30 9.31 11.02 -19.47
CA SER A 30 10.62 11.46 -19.97
C SER A 30 11.35 10.38 -20.79
N ALA A 31 11.06 9.09 -20.55
CA ALA A 31 11.59 7.99 -21.35
C ALA A 31 10.80 7.75 -22.66
N GLY A 32 9.82 8.60 -22.99
CA GLY A 32 8.99 8.49 -24.19
C GLY A 32 7.71 7.64 -24.02
N GLY A 33 7.44 7.16 -22.80
CA GLY A 33 6.18 6.52 -22.46
C GLY A 33 5.04 7.52 -22.25
N LYS A 34 3.84 6.99 -21.99
CA LYS A 34 2.68 7.78 -21.54
C LYS A 34 2.14 7.17 -20.25
N ALA A 35 2.42 7.81 -19.13
CA ALA A 35 2.02 7.40 -17.80
C ALA A 35 1.20 8.49 -17.09
N VAL A 36 0.22 8.03 -16.33
CA VAL A 36 -0.60 8.83 -15.42
C VAL A 36 -0.50 8.19 -14.04
N GLY A 37 -0.07 8.97 -13.04
CA GLY A 37 -0.02 8.52 -11.67
C GLY A 37 -1.40 8.62 -11.00
N VAL A 38 -1.93 7.50 -10.54
CA VAL A 38 -3.22 7.34 -9.85
C VAL A 38 -3.04 6.72 -8.46
N SER A 39 -4.04 6.86 -7.62
CA SER A 39 -4.15 6.29 -6.28
C SER A 39 -5.49 5.56 -6.14
N GLY A 40 -5.65 4.74 -5.10
CA GLY A 40 -6.91 4.06 -4.83
C GLY A 40 -8.09 5.00 -4.57
N LYS A 41 -7.83 6.23 -4.10
CA LYS A 41 -8.86 7.24 -3.83
C LYS A 41 -9.40 7.90 -5.11
N ASP A 42 -8.62 7.94 -6.18
CA ASP A 42 -9.00 8.59 -7.42
C ASP A 42 -10.18 7.85 -8.04
N GLY A 43 -11.35 8.50 -8.10
CA GLY A 43 -12.57 7.88 -8.63
C GLY A 43 -13.02 6.62 -7.88
N SER A 44 -12.66 6.47 -6.60
CA SER A 44 -12.94 5.26 -5.82
C SER A 44 -12.43 3.98 -6.48
N MET A 45 -11.29 4.04 -7.17
CA MET A 45 -10.67 2.90 -7.85
C MET A 45 -10.45 1.71 -6.91
N LEU A 46 -10.16 1.97 -5.63
CA LEU A 46 -10.06 0.95 -4.59
C LEU A 46 -10.79 1.39 -3.32
N ILE A 47 -11.57 0.47 -2.78
CA ILE A 47 -12.18 0.61 -1.44
C ILE A 47 -11.40 -0.27 -0.48
N ALA A 48 -10.92 0.34 0.62
CA ALA A 48 -10.13 -0.33 1.62
C ALA A 48 -10.86 -0.35 2.97
N GLU A 49 -10.65 -1.43 3.72
CA GLU A 49 -11.13 -1.59 5.09
C GLU A 49 -9.96 -1.67 6.06
N LYS A 50 -10.15 -1.12 7.27
CA LYS A 50 -9.13 -1.16 8.31
C LYS A 50 -8.87 -2.61 8.71
N LEU A 51 -7.60 -3.02 8.68
CA LEU A 51 -7.23 -4.34 9.16
C LEU A 51 -7.39 -4.42 10.69
N THR A 52 -8.25 -5.31 11.15
CA THR A 52 -8.59 -5.49 12.57
C THR A 52 -7.95 -6.72 13.23
N LYS A 53 -7.41 -7.67 12.45
CA LYS A 53 -6.68 -8.84 12.95
C LYS A 53 -5.46 -9.13 12.08
N GLN A 54 -4.28 -9.26 12.69
CA GLN A 54 -3.23 -10.05 12.06
C GLN A 54 -3.73 -11.49 12.03
N LYS A 55 -3.91 -12.04 10.83
CA LYS A 55 -3.93 -13.50 10.68
C LYS A 55 -2.57 -13.95 11.21
N SER A 56 -2.54 -14.57 12.40
CA SER A 56 -1.33 -15.22 12.89
C SER A 56 -0.86 -16.12 11.76
N LEU A 57 0.41 -15.98 11.38
CA LEU A 57 1.05 -17.05 10.61
C LEU A 57 0.81 -18.33 11.41
N ASP A 58 0.28 -19.31 10.70
CA ASP A 58 -0.30 -20.51 11.25
C ASP A 58 0.75 -21.34 12.01
N GLU A 59 0.89 -21.13 13.32
CA GLU A 59 1.68 -22.00 14.22
C GLU A 59 1.08 -23.43 14.31
N SER A 60 -0.08 -23.65 13.70
CA SER A 60 -0.82 -24.90 13.57
C SER A 60 -0.06 -26.06 12.92
N ASN A 61 1.11 -25.83 12.31
CA ASN A 61 1.90 -26.90 11.67
C ASN A 61 3.01 -27.48 12.57
N ILE A 62 3.29 -26.89 13.73
CA ILE A 62 4.30 -27.44 14.67
C ILE A 62 3.65 -28.40 15.68
N GLU A 63 2.42 -28.13 16.13
CA GLU A 63 1.74 -28.99 17.11
C GLU A 63 1.27 -30.35 16.56
N LYS A 64 1.10 -30.49 15.24
CA LYS A 64 0.69 -31.76 14.60
C LYS A 64 1.81 -32.80 14.47
N LEU A 65 3.06 -32.46 14.79
CA LEU A 65 4.20 -33.39 14.70
C LEU A 65 4.59 -34.01 16.06
N LEU A 66 3.98 -33.58 17.16
CA LEU A 66 4.29 -34.05 18.52
C LEU A 66 3.17 -34.88 19.18
N ILE A 67 2.19 -35.35 18.40
CA ILE A 67 1.19 -36.34 18.84
C ILE A 67 1.19 -37.52 17.89
#